data_AF-A0AA39KT99-F1
#
_entry.id   AF-A0AA39KT99-F1
#
_cell.length_a   1.000
_cell.length_b   1.000
_cell.length_c   1.000
_cell.angle_alpha   90.00
_cell.angle_beta   90.00
_cell.angle_gamma   90.00
#
_symmetry.space_group_name_H-M   'P 1'
#
loop_
_entity.id
_entity.type
_entity.pdbx_description
1 polymer ?
#
loop_
_entity_poly.entity_id
_entity_poly.type
_entity_poly.pdbx_seq_one_letter_code
_entity_poly.pdbx_strand_id
1 'polypeptide(L)'
;MDSSNLPNTFESLGIVMEDGKPKFRLNEPAFSTVNIPLSSNLECDDETSFVVLGQSSLDFINNASLIDYQQIQEKSMAVDYKSIISTLSHEEIESKVAELLQENVKLKEMLAQNNRSMKGQFNKLMSWQEELMKVHENHKRKFSETRNMIRLLQEENMELKTKLTSTESMMNSQSSSEQSSKNLYGKHFAALTEDQMRKQCDSFASSKDLSAGFMIKRVEDEFENTSDVDVKQLLELIKRQDRDLHYRQEIISSLKAQLQIFIEKSFEPIKLQMNDNLNTQNNKNRQQFFDNFLHYNEKLSSIVKCYAAQTSRFTNIQDCLKHCIDVLKTIDIKSSSEVQEEPIKALENCRTQLINEQLQNISERQNLIMAQNQFQKIFSDYNSALHELELLREENGKPIEKLDILEQEREELMEKIKIINDEKEQLNSVKEKLIAEQLSFEQRQAGLEEEKASLNSQSMLYETEMKTLQDNMKVMQKRHDDMLELCTKLKEELQQKNIELNGIKARLAIAKDDAETISILKQQLDLYKSDFEEEQKAKQQLVTEREYLTDQLGKLRDYNQKLLVKINGPNPTSVSQEESDEHLADAFCNSCGLYKMPGHWHGPGFCQPVD
;
A
#
# COMPACT_ATOMS: atom_id res chain seq x y z
N MET A 1 7.43 -41.12 32.71
CA MET A 1 8.38 -40.32 31.92
C MET A 1 7.68 -39.01 31.64
N ASP A 2 7.96 -38.06 32.51
CA ASP A 2 7.34 -36.74 32.56
C ASP A 2 7.87 -35.86 31.43
N SER A 3 6.95 -35.26 30.69
CA SER A 3 7.22 -34.21 29.71
C SER A 3 6.14 -33.14 29.84
N SER A 4 6.17 -32.44 30.97
CA SER A 4 5.39 -31.23 31.21
C SER A 4 6.34 -30.18 31.78
N ASN A 5 6.73 -29.22 30.94
CA ASN A 5 7.07 -27.83 31.28
C ASN A 5 7.81 -27.17 30.11
N LEU A 6 7.06 -26.71 29.12
CA LEU A 6 7.41 -25.47 28.41
C LEU A 6 6.38 -24.41 28.85
N PRO A 7 6.80 -23.19 29.24
CA PRO A 7 5.85 -22.13 29.52
C PRO A 7 5.19 -21.68 28.21
N ASN A 8 3.85 -21.75 28.16
CA ASN A 8 3.07 -21.20 27.07
C ASN A 8 3.21 -19.67 27.03
N THR A 9 4.10 -19.16 26.18
CA THR A 9 4.36 -17.73 25.93
C THR A 9 3.18 -16.95 25.36
N PHE A 10 2.04 -17.61 25.08
CA PHE A 10 0.84 -16.96 24.55
C PHE A 10 -0.20 -16.56 25.61
N GLU A 11 -0.07 -17.08 26.85
CA GLU A 11 -0.99 -16.74 27.94
C GLU A 11 -0.73 -15.33 28.49
N SER A 12 0.51 -14.83 28.41
CA SER A 12 0.86 -13.45 28.79
C SER A 12 0.29 -12.38 27.85
N LEU A 13 -0.19 -12.78 26.66
CA LEU A 13 -0.85 -11.90 25.69
C LEU A 13 -2.39 -11.95 25.77
N GLY A 14 -2.96 -12.68 26.74
CA GLY A 14 -4.41 -12.77 26.92
C GLY A 14 -5.14 -13.60 25.85
N ILE A 15 -4.42 -14.41 25.07
CA ILE A 15 -5.00 -15.24 24.01
C ILE A 15 -5.25 -16.65 24.57
N VAL A 16 -6.52 -16.98 24.82
CA VAL A 16 -6.94 -18.32 25.23
C VAL A 16 -7.07 -19.21 23.99
N MET A 17 -6.37 -20.33 23.97
CA MET A 17 -6.43 -21.34 22.91
C MET A 17 -7.42 -22.43 23.30
N GLU A 18 -8.55 -22.52 22.59
CA GLU A 18 -9.51 -23.64 22.69
C GLU A 18 -9.39 -24.42 21.35
N ASP A 19 -9.08 -25.72 21.41
CA ASP A 19 -8.92 -26.61 20.25
C ASP A 19 -7.94 -26.12 19.15
N GLY A 20 -6.86 -25.44 19.55
CA GLY A 20 -5.80 -25.00 18.63
C GLY A 20 -6.19 -23.86 17.69
N LYS A 21 -7.30 -23.16 17.94
CA LYS A 21 -7.69 -21.94 17.21
C LYS A 21 -7.78 -20.75 18.16
N PRO A 22 -7.15 -19.60 17.85
CA PRO A 22 -7.25 -18.41 18.68
C PRO A 22 -8.67 -17.84 18.61
N LYS A 23 -9.32 -17.68 19.77
CA LYS A 23 -10.68 -17.17 19.89
C LYS A 23 -10.64 -15.86 20.68
N PHE A 24 -10.96 -14.75 20.03
CA PHE A 24 -11.06 -13.45 20.68
C PHE A 24 -12.40 -13.33 21.42
N ARG A 25 -12.37 -13.06 22.73
CA ARG A 25 -13.57 -12.75 23.50
C ARG A 25 -14.02 -11.32 23.18
N LEU A 26 -15.05 -11.18 22.35
CA LEU A 26 -15.53 -9.88 21.86
C LEU A 26 -16.64 -9.22 22.71
N ASN A 27 -17.10 -9.86 23.80
CA ASN A 27 -18.33 -9.42 24.49
C ASN A 27 -18.24 -9.27 26.03
N GLU A 28 -17.04 -9.11 26.62
CA GLU A 28 -16.92 -8.74 28.05
C GLU A 28 -16.14 -7.42 28.20
N PRO A 29 -16.67 -6.41 28.89
CA PRO A 29 -15.88 -5.24 29.26
C PRO A 29 -14.84 -5.69 30.31
N ALA A 30 -13.61 -5.92 29.86
CA ALA A 30 -12.51 -6.29 30.72
C ALA A 30 -12.08 -5.11 31.60
N PHE A 31 -12.68 -4.99 32.79
CA PHE A 31 -12.09 -4.25 33.90
C PHE A 31 -11.02 -5.13 34.54
N SER A 32 -9.82 -5.15 33.97
CA SER A 32 -8.63 -5.70 34.63
C SER A 32 -7.68 -4.55 34.92
N THR A 33 -7.76 -4.07 36.17
CA THR A 33 -6.74 -3.27 36.84
C THR A 33 -5.43 -4.05 36.89
N VAL A 34 -4.54 -3.81 35.93
CA VAL A 34 -3.17 -4.31 35.99
C VAL A 34 -2.37 -3.40 36.91
N ASN A 35 -2.39 -3.71 38.21
CA ASN A 35 -1.42 -3.19 39.17
C ASN A 35 -0.10 -3.95 38.99
N ILE A 36 0.90 -3.32 38.35
CA ILE A 36 2.29 -3.81 38.35
C ILE A 36 3.02 -3.16 39.52
N PRO A 37 3.53 -3.91 40.50
CA PRO A 37 4.34 -3.36 41.57
C PRO A 37 5.74 -3.03 41.03
N LEU A 38 6.10 -1.76 41.15
CA LEU A 38 7.41 -1.21 40.90
C LEU A 38 8.45 -1.95 41.76
N SER A 39 9.27 -2.79 41.13
CA SER A 39 10.50 -3.31 41.73
C SER A 39 11.68 -2.94 40.84
N SER A 40 12.54 -2.13 41.44
CA SER A 40 13.78 -1.55 40.95
C SER A 40 14.84 -2.58 40.54
N ASN A 41 15.66 -2.19 39.56
CA ASN A 41 16.91 -2.80 39.08
C ASN A 41 16.76 -3.87 37.98
N LEU A 42 16.65 -3.40 36.73
CA LEU A 42 17.27 -4.08 35.61
C LEU A 42 18.03 -3.06 34.75
N GLU A 43 19.27 -3.41 34.44
CA GLU A 43 20.16 -2.70 33.54
C GLU A 43 19.48 -2.46 32.19
N CYS A 44 19.62 -1.23 31.72
CA CYS A 44 19.06 -0.71 30.47
C CYS A 44 19.77 -1.39 29.29
N ASP A 45 19.10 -2.32 28.62
CA ASP A 45 19.48 -2.79 27.28
C ASP A 45 18.69 -1.95 26.26
N ASP A 46 19.34 -0.89 25.75
CA ASP A 46 18.81 0.17 24.89
C ASP A 46 18.51 -0.30 23.45
N GLU A 47 17.68 -1.34 23.24
CA GLU A 47 17.37 -1.80 21.86
C GLU A 47 15.89 -1.90 21.48
N THR A 48 14.93 -1.45 22.30
CA THR A 48 13.52 -1.35 21.83
C THR A 48 12.85 -0.05 22.27
N SER A 49 13.09 1.01 21.50
CA SER A 49 12.25 2.22 21.52
C SER A 49 10.89 1.89 20.89
N PHE A 50 9.96 1.39 21.71
CA PHE A 50 8.55 1.28 21.36
C PHE A 50 7.85 2.50 21.94
N VAL A 51 7.18 3.29 21.09
CA VAL A 51 6.36 4.42 21.54
C VAL A 51 5.15 3.86 22.28
N VAL A 52 5.29 3.69 23.60
CA VAL A 52 4.17 3.41 24.49
C VAL A 52 3.36 4.70 24.57
N LEU A 53 2.15 4.70 24.00
CA LEU A 53 1.17 5.74 24.27
C LEU A 53 0.97 5.78 25.80
N GLY A 54 1.41 6.88 26.43
CA GLY A 54 1.31 7.03 27.88
C GLY A 54 -0.14 6.89 28.35
N GLN A 55 -0.32 6.42 29.59
CA GLN A 55 -1.62 6.18 30.24
C GLN A 55 -2.64 7.30 29.99
N SER A 56 -2.18 8.56 30.02
CA SER A 56 -2.99 9.76 29.79
C SER A 56 -3.62 9.85 28.40
N SER A 57 -2.97 9.31 27.36
CA SER A 57 -3.50 9.30 25.98
C SER A 57 -4.56 8.22 25.80
N LEU A 58 -4.39 7.08 26.47
CA LEU A 58 -5.37 5.98 26.44
C LEU A 58 -6.63 6.34 27.22
N ASP A 59 -6.47 7.01 28.37
CA ASP A 59 -7.58 7.51 29.19
C ASP A 59 -8.38 8.60 28.48
N PHE A 60 -7.72 9.46 27.68
CA PHE A 60 -8.40 10.49 26.89
C PHE A 60 -9.27 9.88 25.78
N ILE A 61 -8.77 8.89 25.04
CA ILE A 61 -9.52 8.20 23.98
C ILE A 61 -10.72 7.45 24.59
N ASN A 62 -10.51 6.75 25.70
CA ASN A 62 -11.59 6.05 26.39
C ASN A 62 -12.66 7.02 26.88
N ASN A 63 -12.29 8.12 27.55
CA ASN A 63 -13.25 9.11 28.02
C ASN A 63 -14.03 9.78 26.87
N ALA A 64 -13.36 10.11 25.77
CA ALA A 64 -14.02 10.68 24.59
C ALA A 64 -15.06 9.71 24.01
N SER A 65 -14.72 8.42 23.88
CA SER A 65 -15.66 7.41 23.38
C SER A 65 -16.84 7.14 24.33
N LEU A 66 -16.64 7.27 25.64
CA LEU A 66 -17.69 7.11 26.64
C LEU A 66 -18.71 8.26 26.61
N ILE A 67 -18.22 9.49 26.37
CA ILE A 67 -19.05 10.69 26.23
C ILE A 67 -19.96 10.57 24.99
N ASP A 68 -19.42 10.13 23.86
CA ASP A 68 -20.21 9.92 22.63
C ASP A 68 -21.32 8.86 22.84
N TYR A 69 -21.01 7.77 23.55
CA TYR A 69 -21.99 6.74 23.85
C TYR A 69 -23.13 7.26 24.73
N GLN A 70 -22.80 8.06 25.74
CA GLN A 70 -23.78 8.65 26.66
C GLN A 70 -24.68 9.67 25.93
N GLN A 71 -24.11 10.46 25.00
CA GLN A 71 -24.87 11.39 24.16
C GLN A 71 -25.85 10.69 23.22
N ILE A 72 -25.43 9.57 22.61
CA ILE A 72 -26.31 8.75 21.75
C ILE A 72 -27.45 8.16 22.58
N GLN A 73 -27.16 7.68 23.79
CA GLN A 73 -28.15 7.12 24.69
C GLN A 73 -29.20 8.16 25.11
N GLU A 74 -28.79 9.36 25.53
CA GLU A 74 -29.72 10.45 25.88
C GLU A 74 -30.61 10.86 24.70
N LYS A 75 -30.03 11.01 23.49
CA LYS A 75 -30.81 11.31 22.28
C LYS A 75 -31.81 10.21 21.95
N SER A 76 -31.45 8.94 22.13
CA SER A 76 -32.34 7.81 21.85
C SER A 76 -33.52 7.72 22.83
N MET A 77 -33.33 8.17 24.07
CA MET A 77 -34.34 8.20 25.14
C MET A 77 -35.25 9.43 25.08
N ALA A 78 -34.79 10.53 24.46
CA ALA A 78 -35.56 11.77 24.31
C ALA A 78 -36.62 11.73 23.20
N VAL A 79 -36.64 10.70 22.37
CA VAL A 79 -37.63 10.54 21.28
C VAL A 79 -38.86 9.82 21.82
N ASP A 80 -40.03 10.48 21.84
CA ASP A 80 -41.30 9.87 22.25
C ASP A 80 -41.91 9.04 21.12
N TYR A 81 -41.42 7.80 20.98
CA TYR A 81 -41.86 6.86 19.95
C TYR A 81 -43.37 6.60 19.98
N LYS A 82 -44.04 6.75 21.12
CA LYS A 82 -45.47 6.48 21.28
C LYS A 82 -46.33 7.53 20.58
N SER A 83 -45.87 8.78 20.58
CA SER A 83 -46.51 9.89 19.87
C SER A 83 -46.38 9.73 18.35
N ILE A 84 -45.19 9.40 17.85
CA ILE A 84 -44.91 9.24 16.41
C ILE A 84 -45.66 8.04 15.82
N ILE A 85 -45.74 6.93 16.54
CA ILE A 85 -46.46 5.73 16.08
C ILE A 85 -47.98 5.97 16.04
N SER A 86 -48.51 6.87 16.87
CA SER A 86 -49.95 7.18 16.91
C SER A 86 -50.40 8.12 15.78
N THR A 87 -49.48 8.84 15.13
CA THR A 87 -49.79 9.78 14.03
C THR A 87 -49.66 9.17 12.65
N LEU A 88 -49.05 7.98 12.52
CA LEU A 88 -48.84 7.30 11.24
C LEU A 88 -49.97 6.31 10.96
N SER A 89 -50.46 6.29 9.73
CA SER A 89 -51.40 5.28 9.24
C SER A 89 -50.74 3.90 9.10
N HIS A 90 -51.54 2.85 9.02
CA HIS A 90 -51.03 1.47 8.91
C HIS A 90 -50.14 1.28 7.67
N GLU A 91 -50.52 1.85 6.53
CA GLU A 91 -49.75 1.80 5.29
C GLU A 91 -48.42 2.58 5.40
N GLU A 92 -48.42 3.73 6.07
CA GLU A 92 -47.18 4.49 6.33
C GLU A 92 -46.24 3.74 7.28
N ILE A 93 -46.79 3.03 8.27
CA ILE A 93 -46.01 2.16 9.17
C ILE A 93 -45.38 1.00 8.37
N GLU A 94 -46.14 0.32 7.52
CA GLU A 94 -45.61 -0.75 6.67
C GLU A 94 -44.52 -0.25 5.73
N SER A 95 -44.72 0.91 5.09
CA SER A 95 -43.71 1.56 4.25
C SER A 95 -42.45 1.90 5.04
N LYS A 96 -42.59 2.46 6.24
CA LYS A 96 -41.45 2.81 7.09
C LYS A 96 -40.69 1.59 7.60
N VAL A 97 -41.39 0.50 7.91
CA VAL A 97 -40.76 -0.78 8.27
C VAL A 97 -40.00 -1.36 7.07
N ALA A 98 -40.55 -1.29 5.86
CA ALA A 98 -39.85 -1.72 4.65
C ALA A 98 -38.58 -0.90 4.38
N GLU A 99 -38.66 0.43 4.51
CA GLU A 99 -37.49 1.33 4.43
C GLU A 99 -36.43 0.98 5.48
N LEU A 100 -36.82 0.80 6.74
CA LEU A 100 -35.91 0.44 7.82
C LEU A 100 -35.26 -0.92 7.60
N LEU A 101 -35.99 -1.91 7.09
CA LEU A 101 -35.43 -3.22 6.75
C LEU A 101 -34.40 -3.09 5.60
N GLN A 102 -34.71 -2.29 4.58
CA GLN A 102 -33.79 -2.02 3.47
C GLN A 102 -32.53 -1.29 3.94
N GLU A 103 -32.68 -0.29 4.82
CA GLU A 103 -31.57 0.41 5.44
C GLU A 103 -30.72 -0.55 6.29
N ASN A 104 -31.36 -1.46 7.05
CA ASN A 104 -30.66 -2.47 7.82
C ASN A 104 -29.79 -3.39 6.95
N VAL A 105 -30.30 -3.77 5.77
CA VAL A 105 -29.53 -4.56 4.79
C VAL A 105 -28.34 -3.75 4.26
N LYS A 106 -28.54 -2.48 3.91
CA LYS A 106 -27.44 -1.58 3.46
C LYS A 106 -26.39 -1.40 4.55
N LEU A 107 -26.80 -1.19 5.81
CA LEU A 107 -25.89 -1.07 6.96
C LEU A 107 -25.10 -2.37 7.18
N LYS A 108 -25.74 -3.54 7.09
CA LYS A 108 -25.05 -4.84 7.17
C LYS A 108 -24.03 -5.02 6.06
N GLU A 109 -24.34 -4.60 4.83
CA GLU A 109 -23.41 -4.68 3.70
C GLU A 109 -22.23 -3.72 3.86
N MET A 110 -22.49 -2.47 4.27
CA MET A 110 -21.44 -1.50 4.58
C MET A 110 -20.53 -1.98 5.71
N LEU A 111 -21.10 -2.60 6.76
CA LEU A 111 -20.32 -3.16 7.87
C LEU A 111 -19.48 -4.36 7.42
N ALA A 112 -20.02 -5.22 6.54
CA ALA A 112 -19.26 -6.31 5.94
C ALA A 112 -18.14 -5.81 5.01
N GLN A 113 -18.36 -4.71 4.27
CA GLN A 113 -17.34 -4.06 3.45
C GLN A 113 -16.26 -3.41 4.33
N ASN A 114 -16.64 -2.73 5.41
CA ASN A 114 -15.72 -2.15 6.37
C ASN A 114 -14.85 -3.24 7.02
N ASN A 115 -15.45 -4.34 7.48
CA ASN A 115 -14.71 -5.48 8.03
C ASN A 115 -13.71 -6.08 7.01
N ARG A 116 -14.09 -6.19 5.73
CA ARG A 116 -13.17 -6.63 4.68
C ARG A 116 -12.01 -5.65 4.47
N SER A 117 -12.31 -4.34 4.45
CA SER A 117 -11.30 -3.28 4.35
C SER A 117 -10.35 -3.30 5.54
N MET A 118 -10.88 -3.37 6.76
CA MET A 118 -10.11 -3.43 8.01
C MET A 118 -9.23 -4.67 8.06
N LYS A 119 -9.74 -5.84 7.64
CA LYS A 119 -8.93 -7.06 7.49
C LYS A 119 -7.80 -6.87 6.47
N GLY A 120 -8.06 -6.17 5.36
CA GLY A 120 -7.04 -5.81 4.39
C GLY A 120 -5.95 -4.90 4.98
N GLN A 121 -6.35 -3.88 5.75
CA GLN A 121 -5.40 -3.00 6.45
C GLN A 121 -4.59 -3.74 7.52
N PHE A 122 -5.24 -4.63 8.27
CA PHE A 122 -4.57 -5.47 9.26
C PHE A 122 -3.52 -6.38 8.61
N ASN A 123 -3.83 -6.99 7.48
CA ASN A 123 -2.87 -7.80 6.73
C ASN A 123 -1.68 -6.97 6.22
N LYS A 124 -1.91 -5.73 5.77
CA LYS A 124 -0.81 -4.81 5.39
C LYS A 124 0.07 -4.45 6.59
N LEU A 125 -0.54 -4.18 7.75
CA LEU A 125 0.17 -3.90 8.99
C LEU A 125 1.02 -5.12 9.42
N MET A 126 0.47 -6.33 9.32
CA MET A 126 1.22 -7.57 9.56
C MET A 126 2.41 -7.73 8.62
N SER A 127 2.24 -7.45 7.31
CA SER A 127 3.38 -7.50 6.38
C SER A 127 4.48 -6.48 6.71
N TRP A 128 4.11 -5.26 7.13
CA TRP A 128 5.08 -4.27 7.58
C TRP A 128 5.79 -4.69 8.86
N GLN A 129 5.07 -5.31 9.80
CA GLN A 129 5.66 -5.85 11.02
C GLN A 129 6.67 -6.96 10.69
N GLU A 130 6.36 -7.86 9.75
CA GLU A 130 7.29 -8.90 9.30
C GLU A 130 8.53 -8.32 8.60
N GLU A 131 8.36 -7.31 7.75
CA GLU A 131 9.48 -6.60 7.09
C GLU A 131 10.36 -5.90 8.12
N LEU A 132 9.76 -5.22 9.10
CA LEU A 132 10.49 -4.56 10.18
C LEU A 132 11.30 -5.57 11.01
N MET A 133 10.71 -6.72 11.34
CA MET A 133 11.41 -7.83 12.01
C MET A 133 12.59 -8.34 11.18
N LYS A 134 12.42 -8.54 9.86
CA LYS A 134 13.51 -8.96 8.97
C LYS A 134 14.64 -7.93 8.90
N VAL A 135 14.32 -6.64 8.83
CA VAL A 135 15.33 -5.56 8.85
C VAL A 135 16.06 -5.54 10.19
N HIS A 136 15.33 -5.68 11.30
CA HIS A 136 15.92 -5.74 12.63
C HIS A 136 16.87 -6.93 12.80
N GLU A 137 16.47 -8.13 12.37
CA GLU A 137 17.33 -9.32 12.36
C GLU A 137 18.57 -9.14 11.48
N ASN A 138 18.42 -8.48 10.33
CA ASN A 138 19.54 -8.17 9.44
C ASN A 138 20.53 -7.19 10.10
N HIS A 139 20.03 -6.12 10.73
CA HIS A 139 20.87 -5.19 11.48
C HIS A 139 21.59 -5.90 12.63
N LYS A 140 20.87 -6.72 13.42
CA LYS A 140 21.45 -7.53 14.49
C LYS A 140 22.59 -8.43 13.97
N ARG A 141 22.41 -9.06 12.80
CA ARG A 141 23.45 -9.85 12.14
C ARG A 141 24.66 -9.00 11.74
N LYS A 142 24.44 -7.89 11.05
CA LYS A 142 25.52 -6.96 10.65
C LYS A 142 26.29 -6.40 11.85
N PHE A 143 25.61 -6.09 12.95
CA PHE A 143 26.25 -5.66 14.19
C PHE A 143 27.09 -6.78 14.81
N SER A 144 26.61 -8.03 14.78
CA SER A 144 27.39 -9.18 15.25
C SER A 144 28.65 -9.43 14.40
N GLU A 145 28.55 -9.31 13.07
CA GLU A 145 29.67 -9.41 12.13
C GLU A 145 30.69 -8.29 12.36
N THR A 146 30.20 -7.05 12.50
CA THR A 146 31.05 -5.88 12.81
C THR A 146 31.76 -6.06 14.16
N ARG A 147 31.05 -6.55 15.18
CA ARG A 147 31.64 -6.84 16.51
C ARG A 147 32.71 -7.92 16.43
N ASN A 148 32.52 -8.95 15.59
CA ASN A 148 33.53 -9.98 15.34
C ASN A 148 34.75 -9.44 14.58
N MET A 149 34.54 -8.59 13.58
CA MET A 149 35.63 -7.95 12.83
C MET A 149 36.48 -7.06 13.75
N ILE A 150 35.84 -6.26 14.62
CA ILE A 150 36.54 -5.45 15.62
C ILE A 150 37.37 -6.35 16.55
N ARG A 151 36.84 -7.50 16.97
CA ARG A 151 37.57 -8.46 17.81
C ARG A 151 38.81 -9.01 17.10
N LEU A 152 38.68 -9.42 15.83
CA LEU A 152 39.81 -9.90 15.03
C LEU A 152 40.89 -8.83 14.86
N LEU A 153 40.50 -7.59 14.57
CA LEU A 153 41.45 -6.47 14.47
C LEU A 153 42.11 -6.15 15.82
N GLN A 154 41.41 -6.32 16.95
CA GLN A 154 42.01 -6.17 18.27
C GLN A 154 43.02 -7.27 18.59
N GLU A 155 42.72 -8.52 18.22
CA GLU A 155 43.64 -9.66 18.35
C GLU A 155 44.88 -9.47 17.48
N GLU A 156 44.72 -9.07 16.22
CA GLU A 156 45.84 -8.78 15.31
C GLU A 156 46.69 -7.61 15.83
N ASN A 157 46.07 -6.52 16.30
CA ASN A 157 46.79 -5.41 16.91
C ASN A 157 47.55 -5.83 18.17
N MET A 158 47.00 -6.75 18.96
CA MET A 158 47.68 -7.31 20.13
C MET A 158 48.90 -8.14 19.71
N GLU A 159 48.76 -8.98 18.68
CA GLU A 159 49.85 -9.80 18.13
C GLU A 159 50.96 -8.95 17.50
N LEU A 160 50.60 -7.91 16.75
CA LEU A 160 51.56 -6.97 16.19
C LEU A 160 52.31 -6.23 17.30
N LYS A 161 51.61 -5.82 18.37
CA LYS A 161 52.23 -5.16 19.52
C LYS A 161 53.19 -6.08 20.28
N THR A 162 52.87 -7.36 20.45
CA THR A 162 53.79 -8.34 21.07
C THR A 162 54.99 -8.65 20.19
N LYS A 163 54.82 -8.71 18.86
CA LYS A 163 55.94 -8.82 17.91
C LYS A 163 56.86 -7.61 18.00
N LEU A 164 56.30 -6.40 18.07
CA LEU A 164 57.06 -5.14 18.16
C LEU A 164 57.90 -5.08 19.45
N THR A 165 57.31 -5.37 20.60
CA THR A 165 58.03 -5.40 21.88
C THR A 165 59.09 -6.51 21.92
N SER A 166 58.82 -7.66 21.32
CA SER A 166 59.81 -8.74 21.16
C SER A 166 61.00 -8.28 20.32
N THR A 167 60.78 -7.65 19.17
CA THR A 167 61.87 -7.11 18.34
C THR A 167 62.64 -5.97 19.02
N GLU A 168 61.96 -5.11 19.77
CA GLU A 168 62.58 -4.01 20.51
C GLU A 168 63.49 -4.54 21.65
N SER A 169 63.08 -5.64 22.30
CA SER A 169 63.92 -6.34 23.28
C SER A 169 65.17 -6.98 22.67
N MET A 170 65.07 -7.49 21.44
CA MET A 170 66.22 -8.02 20.69
C MET A 170 67.19 -6.91 20.27
N MET A 171 66.67 -5.75 19.83
CA MET A 171 67.51 -4.61 19.44
C MET A 171 68.18 -3.91 20.62
N ASN A 172 67.51 -3.78 21.78
CA ASN A 172 68.13 -3.24 22.99
C ASN A 172 69.20 -4.15 23.61
N SER A 173 69.24 -5.44 23.24
CA SER A 173 70.29 -6.36 23.65
C SER A 173 71.55 -6.29 22.77
N GLN A 174 71.48 -5.63 21.59
CA GLN A 174 72.62 -5.47 20.66
C GLN A 174 73.30 -4.09 20.75
N SER A 175 72.70 -3.10 21.43
CA SER A 175 73.22 -1.72 21.52
C SER A 175 74.20 -1.47 22.69
N SER A 176 74.67 -2.51 23.39
CA SER A 176 75.60 -2.38 24.53
C SER A 176 77.05 -2.78 24.26
N SER A 177 77.44 -3.11 23.02
CA SER A 177 78.86 -3.36 22.74
C SER A 177 79.24 -3.01 21.29
N GLU A 178 79.70 -1.79 21.06
CA GLU A 178 80.49 -1.50 19.86
C GLU A 178 81.49 -0.37 20.13
N GLN A 179 82.66 -0.77 20.64
CA GLN A 179 83.92 -0.18 20.25
C GLN A 179 84.76 -1.29 19.59
N SER A 180 85.32 -0.96 18.42
CA SER A 180 86.49 -1.59 17.79
C SER A 180 86.25 -2.65 16.70
N SER A 181 86.65 -2.23 15.50
CA SER A 181 87.47 -3.00 14.53
C SER A 181 86.81 -3.93 13.51
N LYS A 182 86.89 -3.45 12.26
CA LYS A 182 87.24 -4.09 10.97
C LYS A 182 87.36 -5.63 10.91
N ASN A 183 86.86 -6.13 9.77
CA ASN A 183 87.18 -7.39 9.06
C ASN A 183 86.62 -8.69 9.65
N LEU A 184 85.67 -9.32 8.94
CA LEU A 184 85.74 -10.69 8.38
C LEU A 184 84.33 -11.11 7.92
N TYR A 185 84.13 -11.29 6.61
CA TYR A 185 82.96 -12.00 6.10
C TYR A 185 83.28 -13.49 6.03
N GLY A 186 82.68 -14.27 6.93
CA GLY A 186 82.76 -15.73 6.90
C GLY A 186 82.23 -16.42 8.16
N LYS A 187 80.97 -16.88 8.07
CA LYS A 187 80.36 -18.08 8.68
C LYS A 187 79.79 -18.07 10.13
N HIS A 188 78.57 -18.66 10.15
CA HIS A 188 77.94 -19.56 11.14
C HIS A 188 77.07 -19.01 12.29
N PHE A 189 75.75 -19.24 12.16
CA PHE A 189 74.87 -20.02 13.06
C PHE A 189 73.49 -20.11 12.34
N ALA A 190 72.84 -21.20 11.93
CA ALA A 190 72.69 -22.58 12.41
C ALA A 190 71.99 -22.71 13.78
N ALA A 191 70.65 -22.66 13.80
CA ALA A 191 69.81 -23.63 14.53
C ALA A 191 68.31 -23.28 14.43
N LEU A 192 67.49 -24.34 14.38
CA LEU A 192 66.01 -24.40 14.51
C LEU A 192 65.25 -24.10 13.19
N THR A 193 64.50 -25.01 12.59
CA THR A 193 64.06 -26.33 13.05
C THR A 193 63.67 -27.14 11.81
N GLU A 194 64.31 -28.30 11.73
CA GLU A 194 64.14 -29.36 10.76
C GLU A 194 62.93 -30.19 11.20
N ASP A 195 61.75 -29.90 10.63
CA ASP A 195 60.65 -30.84 10.64
C ASP A 195 59.71 -30.56 9.45
N GLN A 196 59.18 -31.64 8.88
CA GLN A 196 58.16 -31.72 7.82
C GLN A 196 58.60 -31.66 6.33
N MET A 197 58.34 -32.80 5.69
CA MET A 197 58.14 -33.05 4.24
C MET A 197 59.31 -33.61 3.42
N ARG A 198 60.00 -34.62 3.99
CA ARG A 198 60.53 -35.75 3.19
C ARG A 198 59.57 -36.94 3.31
N LYS A 199 58.51 -36.95 2.50
CA LYS A 199 57.58 -38.09 2.30
C LYS A 199 57.18 -38.16 0.84
N GLN A 200 57.88 -38.98 0.07
CA GLN A 200 57.41 -39.80 -1.06
C GLN A 200 58.59 -40.12 -1.98
N CYS A 201 59.20 -41.28 -1.79
CA CYS A 201 59.77 -42.13 -2.85
C CYS A 201 60.26 -43.43 -2.19
N ASP A 202 59.31 -44.19 -1.64
CA ASP A 202 59.50 -45.61 -1.36
C ASP A 202 58.34 -46.35 -2.02
N SER A 203 58.52 -46.67 -3.30
CA SER A 203 57.79 -47.74 -3.96
C SER A 203 58.74 -48.41 -4.94
N PHE A 204 58.83 -49.74 -4.83
CA PHE A 204 59.53 -50.68 -5.70
C PHE A 204 61.04 -50.92 -5.49
N ALA A 205 61.34 -51.70 -4.45
CA ALA A 205 62.41 -52.71 -4.51
C ALA A 205 62.09 -53.90 -3.59
N SER A 206 61.00 -54.61 -3.88
CA SER A 206 60.74 -55.95 -3.36
C SER A 206 60.44 -56.87 -4.53
N SER A 207 61.49 -57.50 -5.06
CA SER A 207 61.42 -58.79 -5.75
C SER A 207 62.85 -59.31 -5.90
N LYS A 208 63.41 -59.78 -4.78
CA LYS A 208 64.46 -60.79 -4.75
C LYS A 208 63.74 -62.08 -4.41
N ASP A 209 63.50 -62.93 -5.40
CA ASP A 209 63.43 -64.38 -5.26
C ASP A 209 63.23 -64.98 -6.65
N LEU A 210 64.32 -65.54 -7.19
CA LEU A 210 64.35 -66.69 -8.11
C LEU A 210 65.82 -67.05 -8.34
N SER A 211 66.42 -67.58 -7.27
CA SER A 211 67.60 -68.42 -7.33
C SER A 211 67.20 -69.75 -7.98
N ALA A 212 67.32 -69.84 -9.31
CA ALA A 212 67.32 -71.11 -10.02
C ALA A 212 68.77 -71.62 -10.08
N GLY A 213 69.27 -72.10 -8.94
CA GLY A 213 70.45 -72.94 -8.85
C GLY A 213 70.17 -74.26 -9.56
N PHE A 214 70.55 -74.35 -10.83
CA PHE A 214 70.52 -75.59 -11.60
C PHE A 214 71.52 -76.57 -10.97
N MET A 215 70.99 -77.61 -10.34
CA MET A 215 71.72 -78.77 -9.83
C MET A 215 72.46 -79.45 -10.98
N ILE A 216 73.79 -79.28 -11.04
CA ILE A 216 74.70 -80.24 -11.66
C ILE A 216 75.60 -80.76 -10.56
N LYS A 217 75.11 -81.78 -9.85
CA LYS A 217 75.94 -82.67 -9.04
C LYS A 217 75.79 -84.08 -9.59
N ARG A 218 76.85 -84.49 -10.29
CA ARG A 218 77.43 -85.83 -10.40
C ARG A 218 76.47 -87.02 -10.24
N VAL A 219 76.15 -87.61 -11.39
CA VAL A 219 76.07 -89.06 -11.55
C VAL A 219 77.52 -89.55 -11.70
N GLU A 220 78.12 -89.92 -10.58
CA GLU A 220 79.33 -90.75 -10.51
C GLU A 220 78.99 -91.83 -9.48
N ASP A 221 78.24 -92.84 -9.94
CA ASP A 221 78.27 -94.22 -9.45
C ASP A 221 77.31 -95.03 -10.33
N GLU A 222 77.73 -96.25 -10.68
CA GLU A 222 77.03 -97.24 -11.53
C GLU A 222 77.21 -97.11 -13.05
N PHE A 223 78.42 -97.34 -13.57
CA PHE A 223 78.61 -97.85 -14.95
C PHE A 223 79.74 -98.89 -15.00
N GLU A 224 79.52 -100.03 -14.35
CA GLU A 224 80.04 -101.31 -14.83
C GLU A 224 78.82 -102.18 -15.19
N ASN A 225 78.73 -102.52 -16.48
CA ASN A 225 77.68 -103.30 -17.16
C ASN A 225 76.51 -102.51 -17.76
N THR A 226 76.80 -101.85 -18.88
CA THR A 226 75.79 -101.49 -19.85
C THR A 226 76.26 -101.84 -21.25
N SER A 227 75.50 -102.71 -21.88
CA SER A 227 75.54 -103.03 -23.30
C SER A 227 75.59 -101.78 -24.19
N ASP A 228 76.08 -101.97 -25.41
CA ASP A 228 76.17 -101.08 -26.59
C ASP A 228 74.95 -100.16 -26.90
N VAL A 229 73.88 -100.25 -26.11
CA VAL A 229 72.69 -99.40 -26.14
C VAL A 229 72.93 -98.01 -25.51
N ASP A 230 73.88 -97.87 -24.56
CA ASP A 230 74.09 -96.59 -23.84
C ASP A 230 74.99 -95.57 -24.56
N VAL A 231 75.98 -96.01 -25.34
CA VAL A 231 76.86 -95.09 -26.09
C VAL A 231 76.06 -94.33 -27.15
N LYS A 232 75.06 -94.97 -27.78
CA LYS A 232 74.14 -94.31 -28.72
C LYS A 232 73.28 -93.25 -28.04
N GLN A 233 72.79 -93.50 -26.83
CA GLN A 233 72.01 -92.51 -26.10
C GLN A 233 72.86 -91.31 -25.70
N LEU A 234 74.12 -91.53 -25.29
CA LEU A 234 75.06 -90.45 -24.96
C LEU A 234 75.42 -89.60 -26.19
N LEU A 235 75.66 -90.22 -27.34
CA LEU A 235 75.92 -89.52 -28.60
C LEU A 235 74.71 -88.71 -29.08
N GLU A 236 73.49 -89.22 -28.89
CA GLU A 236 72.27 -88.49 -29.19
C GLU A 236 72.07 -87.30 -28.23
N LEU A 237 72.47 -87.45 -26.96
CA LEU A 237 72.45 -86.37 -25.96
C LEU A 237 73.43 -85.25 -26.31
N ILE A 238 74.67 -85.57 -26.70
CA ILE A 238 75.67 -84.59 -27.14
C ILE A 238 75.17 -83.84 -28.38
N LYS A 239 74.59 -84.55 -29.36
CA LYS A 239 73.99 -83.93 -30.55
C LYS A 239 72.79 -83.03 -30.21
N ARG A 240 72.00 -83.36 -29.18
CA ARG A 240 70.93 -82.48 -28.69
C ARG A 240 71.53 -81.24 -28.03
N GLN A 241 72.56 -81.40 -27.21
CA GLN A 241 73.23 -80.29 -26.55
C GLN A 241 73.89 -79.33 -27.56
N ASP A 242 74.53 -79.85 -28.61
CA ASP A 242 75.10 -79.02 -29.70
C ASP A 242 74.02 -78.26 -30.47
N ARG A 243 72.86 -78.88 -30.72
CA ARG A 243 71.71 -78.20 -31.33
C ARG A 243 71.17 -77.09 -30.44
N ASP A 244 71.06 -77.33 -29.13
CA ASP A 244 70.63 -76.32 -28.17
C ASP A 244 71.63 -75.16 -28.06
N LEU A 245 72.93 -75.47 -28.11
CA LEU A 245 74.00 -74.48 -28.07
C LEU A 245 73.97 -73.62 -29.34
N HIS A 246 73.80 -74.24 -30.51
CA HIS A 246 73.60 -73.54 -31.78
C HIS A 246 72.37 -72.62 -31.75
N TYR A 247 71.23 -73.12 -31.25
CA TYR A 247 70.01 -72.33 -31.12
C TYR A 247 70.18 -71.12 -30.19
N ARG A 248 70.87 -71.29 -29.06
CA ARG A 248 71.21 -70.17 -28.16
C ARG A 248 72.14 -69.16 -28.84
N GLN A 249 73.11 -69.62 -29.62
CA GLN A 249 74.02 -68.74 -30.39
C GLN A 249 73.25 -67.90 -31.41
N GLU A 250 72.25 -68.50 -32.06
CA GLU A 250 71.38 -67.85 -33.05
C GLU A 250 70.48 -66.79 -32.40
N ILE A 251 69.88 -67.10 -31.24
CA ILE A 251 69.12 -66.12 -30.44
C ILE A 251 70.01 -64.94 -30.03
N ILE A 252 71.22 -65.20 -29.54
CA ILE A 252 72.16 -64.14 -29.14
C ILE A 252 72.51 -63.25 -30.34
N SER A 253 72.71 -63.83 -31.52
CA SER A 253 73.03 -63.09 -32.74
C SER A 253 71.85 -62.24 -33.21
N SER A 254 70.63 -62.77 -33.15
CA SER A 254 69.39 -62.03 -33.45
C SER A 254 69.17 -60.87 -32.47
N LEU A 255 69.35 -61.09 -31.16
CA LEU A 255 69.21 -60.03 -30.15
C LEU A 255 70.27 -58.93 -30.32
N LYS A 256 71.51 -59.29 -30.67
CA LYS A 256 72.55 -58.30 -30.99
C LYS A 256 72.17 -57.45 -32.20
N ALA A 257 71.63 -58.06 -33.27
CA ALA A 257 71.19 -57.32 -34.45
C ALA A 257 70.01 -56.39 -34.14
N GLN A 258 69.04 -56.85 -33.34
CA GLN A 258 67.90 -56.02 -32.91
C GLN A 258 68.34 -54.83 -32.05
N LEU A 259 69.28 -55.04 -31.11
CA LEU A 259 69.85 -53.96 -30.30
C LEU A 259 70.59 -52.93 -31.14
N GLN A 260 71.35 -53.37 -32.14
CA GLN A 260 72.06 -52.47 -33.05
C GLN A 260 71.09 -51.56 -33.82
N ILE A 261 70.02 -52.14 -34.39
CA ILE A 261 68.97 -51.38 -35.09
C ILE A 261 68.27 -50.40 -34.13
N PHE A 262 68.00 -50.82 -32.90
CA PHE A 262 67.35 -49.98 -31.91
C PHE A 262 68.23 -48.78 -31.52
N ILE A 263 69.53 -48.98 -31.32
CA ILE A 263 70.49 -47.90 -31.04
C ILE A 263 70.55 -46.93 -32.21
N GLU A 264 70.65 -47.42 -33.45
CA GLU A 264 70.69 -46.55 -34.64
C GLU A 264 69.43 -45.69 -34.79
N LYS A 265 68.25 -46.25 -34.50
CA LYS A 265 66.97 -45.53 -34.60
C LYS A 265 66.72 -44.56 -33.44
N SER A 266 67.17 -44.89 -32.23
CA SER A 266 66.88 -44.08 -31.03
C SER A 266 67.65 -42.75 -31.00
N PHE A 267 68.69 -42.61 -31.82
CA PHE A 267 69.52 -41.41 -31.93
C PHE A 267 69.38 -40.68 -33.28
N GLU A 268 68.33 -40.98 -34.08
CA GLU A 268 68.06 -40.19 -35.27
C GLU A 268 67.71 -38.74 -34.90
N PRO A 269 68.32 -37.72 -35.54
CA PRO A 269 68.02 -36.32 -35.29
C PRO A 269 66.53 -36.02 -35.47
N ILE A 270 65.87 -35.54 -34.41
CA ILE A 270 64.45 -35.14 -34.46
C ILE A 270 64.31 -33.99 -35.46
N LYS A 271 63.70 -34.27 -36.61
CA LYS A 271 63.39 -33.26 -37.64
C LYS A 271 62.06 -32.58 -37.29
N LEU A 272 62.14 -31.42 -36.63
CA LEU A 272 60.98 -30.55 -36.44
C LEU A 272 60.65 -29.84 -37.76
N GLN A 273 59.49 -30.13 -38.35
CA GLN A 273 58.99 -29.41 -39.52
C GLN A 273 58.41 -28.05 -39.08
N MET A 274 58.89 -26.97 -39.70
CA MET A 274 58.31 -25.63 -39.55
C MET A 274 57.13 -25.48 -40.51
N ASN A 275 55.97 -25.06 -39.98
CA ASN A 275 54.93 -24.44 -40.78
C ASN A 275 55.25 -22.94 -40.87
N ASP A 276 55.66 -22.48 -42.05
CA ASP A 276 56.16 -21.12 -42.34
C ASP A 276 55.11 -20.00 -42.26
N ASN A 277 53.88 -20.30 -41.85
CA ASN A 277 52.81 -19.31 -41.76
C ASN A 277 52.58 -18.92 -40.31
N LEU A 278 53.15 -17.81 -39.84
CA LEU A 278 52.55 -16.80 -38.92
C LEU A 278 53.57 -15.77 -38.38
N ASN A 279 53.31 -14.50 -38.74
CA ASN A 279 53.68 -13.22 -38.11
C ASN A 279 55.12 -12.93 -37.58
N THR A 280 55.69 -11.87 -38.16
CA THR A 280 57.10 -11.45 -38.16
C THR A 280 57.68 -10.95 -36.82
N GLN A 281 56.88 -10.73 -35.77
CA GLN A 281 57.37 -10.22 -34.48
C GLN A 281 57.63 -11.30 -33.43
N ASN A 282 56.88 -12.41 -33.44
CA ASN A 282 57.14 -13.57 -32.57
C ASN A 282 58.28 -14.48 -33.10
N ASN A 283 58.84 -14.10 -34.25
CA ASN A 283 59.79 -14.94 -34.98
C ASN A 283 61.17 -14.94 -34.32
N LYS A 284 61.58 -13.89 -33.59
CA LYS A 284 62.92 -13.84 -32.99
C LYS A 284 63.10 -14.85 -31.86
N ASN A 285 62.12 -14.96 -30.96
CA ASN A 285 62.15 -15.93 -29.86
C ASN A 285 62.02 -17.37 -30.39
N ARG A 286 61.17 -17.57 -31.41
CA ARG A 286 61.02 -18.87 -32.07
C ARG A 286 62.31 -19.28 -32.79
N GLN A 287 62.92 -18.38 -33.55
CA GLN A 287 64.21 -18.62 -34.20
C GLN A 287 65.30 -18.97 -33.18
N GLN A 288 65.39 -18.21 -32.09
CA GLN A 288 66.34 -18.46 -31.01
C GLN A 288 66.12 -19.82 -30.33
N PHE A 289 64.87 -20.25 -30.15
CA PHE A 289 64.55 -21.59 -29.65
C PHE A 289 65.05 -22.68 -30.62
N PHE A 290 64.85 -22.49 -31.92
CA PHE A 290 65.31 -23.45 -32.93
C PHE A 290 66.84 -23.51 -33.04
N ASP A 291 67.50 -22.35 -32.97
CA ASP A 291 68.97 -22.29 -32.97
C ASP A 291 69.54 -22.99 -31.73
N ASN A 292 68.92 -22.79 -30.56
CA ASN A 292 69.27 -23.51 -29.33
C ASN A 292 69.01 -25.01 -29.44
N PHE A 293 67.87 -25.42 -30.01
CA PHE A 293 67.53 -26.83 -30.20
C PHE A 293 68.53 -27.54 -31.12
N LEU A 294 68.87 -26.91 -32.26
CA LEU A 294 69.88 -27.44 -33.18
C LEU A 294 71.25 -27.54 -32.50
N HIS A 295 71.64 -26.50 -31.76
CA HIS A 295 72.88 -26.48 -31.00
C HIS A 295 72.97 -27.64 -29.99
N TYR A 296 71.89 -27.89 -29.22
CA TYR A 296 71.86 -28.98 -28.25
C TYR A 296 71.83 -30.36 -28.90
N ASN A 297 71.13 -30.51 -30.02
CA ASN A 297 71.11 -31.76 -30.77
C ASN A 297 72.50 -32.10 -31.35
N GLU A 298 73.22 -31.12 -31.86
CA GLU A 298 74.60 -31.30 -32.34
C GLU A 298 75.54 -31.71 -31.19
N LYS A 299 75.40 -31.09 -30.01
CA LYS A 299 76.15 -31.46 -28.80
C LYS A 299 75.84 -32.88 -28.34
N LEU A 300 74.57 -33.29 -28.37
CA LEU A 300 74.16 -34.64 -28.02
C LEU A 300 74.77 -35.66 -29.01
N SER A 301 74.75 -35.37 -30.30
CA SER A 301 75.40 -36.21 -31.32
C SER A 301 76.90 -36.37 -31.09
N SER A 302 77.58 -35.28 -30.68
CA SER A 302 79.00 -35.32 -30.31
C SER A 302 79.28 -36.24 -29.12
N ILE A 303 78.42 -36.20 -28.08
CA ILE A 303 78.53 -37.11 -26.92
C ILE A 303 78.33 -38.57 -27.33
N VAL A 304 77.32 -38.85 -28.15
CA VAL A 304 77.05 -40.22 -28.63
C VAL A 304 78.27 -40.75 -29.39
N LYS A 305 78.92 -39.93 -30.22
CA LYS A 305 80.17 -40.28 -30.90
C LYS A 305 81.31 -40.54 -29.91
N CYS A 306 81.45 -39.74 -28.85
CA CYS A 306 82.44 -39.99 -27.79
C CYS A 306 82.21 -41.34 -27.09
N TYR A 307 80.96 -41.69 -26.75
CA TYR A 307 80.66 -42.98 -26.14
C TYR A 307 80.94 -44.16 -27.08
N ALA A 308 80.61 -44.04 -28.37
CA ALA A 308 80.91 -45.07 -29.37
C ALA A 308 82.44 -45.27 -29.54
N ALA A 309 83.21 -44.18 -29.55
CA ALA A 309 84.67 -44.22 -29.57
C ALA A 309 85.22 -44.90 -28.30
N GLN A 310 84.65 -44.58 -27.13
CA GLN A 310 85.02 -45.20 -25.87
C GLN A 310 84.76 -46.72 -25.86
N THR A 311 83.62 -47.17 -26.41
CA THR A 311 83.34 -48.61 -26.56
C THR A 311 84.39 -49.31 -27.42
N SER A 312 84.74 -48.71 -28.55
CA SER A 312 85.76 -49.26 -29.47
C SER A 312 87.13 -49.37 -28.80
N ARG A 313 87.48 -48.41 -27.93
CA ARG A 313 88.74 -48.46 -27.16
C ARG A 313 88.79 -49.56 -26.14
N PHE A 314 87.69 -49.84 -25.44
CA PHE A 314 87.67 -50.97 -24.52
C PHE A 314 87.97 -52.27 -25.26
N THR A 315 87.49 -52.41 -26.50
CA THR A 315 87.86 -53.53 -27.38
C THR A 315 89.34 -53.51 -27.74
N ASN A 316 89.91 -52.37 -28.16
CA ASN A 316 91.34 -52.26 -28.47
C ASN A 316 92.24 -52.60 -27.27
N ILE A 317 91.91 -52.08 -26.08
CA ILE A 317 92.64 -52.38 -24.84
C ILE A 317 92.53 -53.86 -24.52
N GLN A 318 91.33 -54.45 -24.64
CA GLN A 318 91.12 -55.87 -24.45
C GLN A 318 91.95 -56.73 -25.42
N ASP A 319 92.01 -56.34 -26.70
CA ASP A 319 92.80 -57.03 -27.73
C ASP A 319 94.31 -56.88 -27.48
N CYS A 320 94.77 -55.70 -27.07
CA CYS A 320 96.15 -55.46 -26.69
C CYS A 320 96.56 -56.27 -25.46
N LEU A 321 95.71 -56.32 -24.42
CA LEU A 321 95.93 -57.16 -23.24
C LEU A 321 95.94 -58.66 -23.59
N LYS A 322 95.06 -59.09 -24.50
CA LYS A 322 95.05 -60.47 -25.00
C LYS A 322 96.35 -60.79 -25.74
N HIS A 323 96.83 -59.86 -26.58
CA HIS A 323 98.12 -60.01 -27.27
C HIS A 323 99.28 -60.11 -26.28
N CYS A 324 99.32 -59.28 -25.22
CA CYS A 324 100.29 -59.41 -24.14
C CYS A 324 100.27 -60.80 -23.50
N ILE A 325 99.08 -61.32 -23.19
CA ILE A 325 98.91 -62.65 -22.58
C ILE A 325 99.46 -63.74 -23.52
N ASP A 326 99.18 -63.65 -24.82
CA ASP A 326 99.61 -64.63 -25.81
C ASP A 326 101.14 -64.59 -26.02
N VAL A 327 101.74 -63.39 -26.05
CA VAL A 327 103.20 -63.22 -26.10
C VAL A 327 103.85 -63.79 -24.83
N LEU A 328 103.32 -63.49 -23.65
CA LEU A 328 103.84 -64.01 -22.38
C LEU A 328 103.77 -65.55 -22.30
N LYS A 329 102.66 -66.16 -22.73
CA LYS A 329 102.53 -67.63 -22.84
C LYS A 329 103.57 -68.23 -23.79
N THR A 330 103.87 -67.54 -24.89
CA THR A 330 104.86 -68.00 -25.88
C THR A 330 106.28 -67.95 -25.30
N ILE A 331 106.60 -66.93 -24.51
CA ILE A 331 107.89 -66.82 -23.78
C ILE A 331 108.02 -67.96 -22.76
N ASP A 332 106.95 -68.24 -22.01
CA ASP A 332 106.91 -69.27 -20.95
C ASP A 332 107.19 -70.68 -21.53
N ILE A 333 106.65 -70.98 -22.71
CA ILE A 333 106.81 -72.26 -23.42
C ILE A 333 108.22 -72.42 -24.05
N LYS A 334 108.86 -71.34 -24.50
CA LYS A 334 110.14 -71.38 -25.24
C LYS A 334 111.39 -71.21 -24.37
N SER A 335 111.27 -71.38 -23.05
CA SER A 335 112.28 -71.08 -22.03
C SER A 335 113.56 -71.95 -22.02
N SER A 336 113.95 -72.57 -23.14
CA SER A 336 115.24 -73.28 -23.29
C SER A 336 116.10 -72.67 -24.41
N SER A 337 117.11 -71.89 -24.00
CA SER A 337 118.32 -71.56 -24.76
C SER A 337 118.17 -70.81 -26.10
N GLU A 338 117.79 -69.53 -26.07
CA GLU A 338 118.41 -68.41 -26.86
C GLU A 338 117.61 -67.11 -26.64
N VAL A 339 118.30 -65.97 -26.57
CA VAL A 339 117.72 -64.65 -26.28
C VAL A 339 116.81 -64.23 -27.44
N GLN A 340 115.49 -64.32 -27.26
CA GLN A 340 114.52 -63.87 -28.25
C GLN A 340 114.22 -62.37 -28.05
N GLU A 341 114.83 -61.53 -28.89
CA GLU A 341 114.63 -60.07 -28.92
C GLU A 341 113.21 -59.67 -29.39
N GLU A 342 112.55 -60.55 -30.14
CA GLU A 342 111.25 -60.35 -30.79
C GLU A 342 110.06 -60.25 -29.82
N PRO A 343 109.87 -61.16 -28.84
CA PRO A 343 108.78 -61.03 -27.86
C PRO A 343 108.92 -59.82 -26.92
N ILE A 344 110.15 -59.37 -26.65
CA ILE A 344 110.40 -58.14 -25.86
C ILE A 344 109.94 -56.91 -26.65
N LYS A 345 110.29 -56.83 -27.94
CA LYS A 345 109.81 -55.75 -28.84
C LYS A 345 108.29 -55.75 -28.97
N ALA A 346 107.65 -56.92 -29.02
CA ALA A 346 106.18 -57.02 -29.04
C ALA A 346 105.53 -56.49 -27.76
N LEU A 347 106.08 -56.81 -26.59
CA LEU A 347 105.64 -56.29 -25.30
C LEU A 347 105.86 -54.77 -25.17
N GLU A 348 106.96 -54.23 -25.70
CA GLU A 348 107.21 -52.77 -25.74
C GLU A 348 106.21 -52.04 -26.65
N ASN A 349 105.86 -52.64 -27.79
CA ASN A 349 104.82 -52.11 -28.67
C ASN A 349 103.44 -52.10 -27.98
N CYS A 350 103.06 -53.20 -27.30
CA CYS A 350 101.86 -53.26 -26.49
C CYS A 350 101.83 -52.20 -25.38
N ARG A 351 102.95 -52.00 -24.67
CA ARG A 351 103.08 -50.97 -23.64
C ARG A 351 102.84 -49.58 -24.22
N THR A 352 103.41 -49.29 -25.39
CA THR A 352 103.26 -48.01 -26.07
C THR A 352 101.80 -47.78 -26.51
N GLN A 353 101.15 -48.82 -27.04
CA GLN A 353 99.72 -48.79 -27.39
C GLN A 353 98.84 -48.54 -26.17
N LEU A 354 99.08 -49.22 -25.04
CA LEU A 354 98.31 -49.01 -23.80
C LEU A 354 98.49 -47.60 -23.24
N ILE A 355 99.69 -47.03 -23.30
CA ILE A 355 99.95 -45.65 -22.88
C ILE A 355 99.19 -44.66 -23.78
N ASN A 356 99.22 -44.86 -25.09
CA ASN A 356 98.49 -44.01 -26.03
C ASN A 356 96.97 -44.09 -25.79
N GLU A 357 96.42 -45.29 -25.61
CA GLU A 357 95.01 -45.49 -25.29
C GLU A 357 94.62 -44.85 -23.95
N GLN A 358 95.50 -44.90 -22.94
CA GLN A 358 95.28 -44.25 -21.64
C GLN A 358 95.25 -42.72 -21.76
N LEU A 359 96.19 -42.11 -22.50
CA LEU A 359 96.20 -40.67 -22.74
C LEU A 359 94.95 -40.21 -23.49
N GLN A 360 94.53 -40.98 -24.49
CA GLN A 360 93.33 -40.70 -25.25
C GLN A 360 92.07 -40.81 -24.37
N ASN A 361 92.00 -41.82 -23.48
CA ASN A 361 90.91 -41.98 -22.51
C ASN A 361 90.77 -40.79 -21.56
N ILE A 362 91.89 -40.27 -21.05
CA ILE A 362 91.89 -39.08 -20.19
C ILE A 362 91.34 -37.86 -20.94
N SER A 363 91.78 -37.63 -22.18
CA SER A 363 91.30 -36.52 -23.01
C SER A 363 89.79 -36.60 -23.27
N GLU A 364 89.27 -37.78 -23.60
CA GLU A 364 87.83 -37.96 -23.81
C GLU A 364 87.01 -37.83 -22.55
N ARG A 365 87.52 -38.31 -21.41
CA ARG A 365 86.85 -38.12 -20.12
C ARG A 365 86.72 -36.64 -19.77
N GLN A 366 87.72 -35.83 -20.08
CA GLN A 366 87.63 -34.37 -19.93
C GLN A 366 86.56 -33.78 -20.86
N ASN A 367 86.49 -34.22 -22.12
CA ASN A 367 85.45 -33.80 -23.06
C ASN A 367 84.04 -34.19 -22.56
N LEU A 368 83.90 -35.38 -21.97
CA LEU A 368 82.63 -35.85 -21.41
C LEU A 368 82.20 -35.02 -20.19
N ILE A 369 83.13 -34.66 -19.30
CA ILE A 369 82.83 -33.79 -18.16
C ILE A 369 82.39 -32.39 -18.63
N MET A 370 83.08 -31.83 -19.64
CA MET A 370 82.69 -30.53 -20.21
C MET A 370 81.28 -30.60 -20.83
N ALA A 371 81.00 -31.66 -21.56
CA ALA A 371 79.68 -31.94 -22.12
C ALA A 371 78.61 -32.08 -21.01
N GLN A 372 78.88 -32.85 -19.97
CA GLN A 372 77.97 -33.03 -18.83
C GLN A 372 77.62 -31.69 -18.16
N ASN A 373 78.62 -30.84 -17.91
CA ASN A 373 78.41 -29.52 -17.32
C ASN A 373 77.54 -28.62 -18.22
N GLN A 374 77.71 -28.71 -19.54
CA GLN A 374 76.85 -28.00 -20.49
C GLN A 374 75.41 -28.50 -20.40
N PHE A 375 75.17 -29.81 -20.37
CA PHE A 375 73.82 -30.37 -20.19
C PHE A 375 73.17 -29.94 -18.88
N GLN A 376 73.90 -29.93 -17.78
CA GLN A 376 73.37 -29.48 -16.50
C GLN A 376 72.93 -28.01 -16.54
N LYS A 377 73.69 -27.15 -17.23
CA LYS A 377 73.30 -25.76 -17.46
C LYS A 377 72.00 -25.67 -18.29
N ILE A 378 71.89 -26.45 -19.36
CA ILE A 378 70.70 -26.49 -20.23
C ILE A 378 69.45 -26.89 -19.44
N PHE A 379 69.54 -27.91 -18.59
CA PHE A 379 68.43 -28.33 -17.74
C PHE A 379 68.00 -27.24 -16.74
N SER A 380 68.96 -26.49 -16.18
CA SER A 380 68.66 -25.35 -15.32
C SER A 380 67.91 -24.26 -16.07
N ASP A 381 68.38 -23.90 -17.26
CA ASP A 381 67.75 -22.87 -18.11
C ASP A 381 66.33 -23.30 -18.54
N TYR A 382 66.14 -24.59 -18.87
CA TYR A 382 64.84 -25.15 -19.22
C TYR A 382 63.84 -25.08 -18.05
N ASN A 383 64.26 -25.49 -16.84
CA ASN A 383 63.39 -25.41 -15.65
C ASN A 383 62.99 -23.98 -15.33
N SER A 384 63.89 -23.01 -15.52
CA SER A 384 63.58 -21.59 -15.34
C SER A 384 62.52 -21.11 -16.34
N ALA A 385 62.65 -21.47 -17.62
CA ALA A 385 61.67 -21.11 -18.65
C ALA A 385 60.30 -21.76 -18.41
N LEU A 386 60.28 -23.00 -17.92
CA LEU A 386 59.04 -23.72 -17.63
C LEU A 386 58.27 -23.04 -16.48
N HIS A 387 58.97 -22.57 -15.47
CA HIS A 387 58.35 -21.81 -14.37
C HIS A 387 57.79 -20.46 -14.84
N GLU A 388 58.50 -19.75 -15.72
CA GLU A 388 58.00 -18.51 -16.33
C GLU A 388 56.73 -18.73 -17.17
N LEU A 389 56.68 -19.83 -17.93
CA LEU A 389 55.47 -20.21 -18.69
C LEU A 389 54.29 -20.55 -17.78
N GLU A 390 54.54 -21.12 -16.60
CA GLU A 390 53.49 -21.42 -15.63
C GLU A 390 52.90 -20.15 -15.00
N LEU A 391 53.75 -19.17 -14.68
CA LEU A 391 53.32 -17.84 -14.23
C LEU A 391 52.47 -17.14 -15.31
N LEU A 392 52.91 -17.17 -16.57
CA LEU A 392 52.15 -16.60 -17.68
C LEU A 392 50.81 -17.32 -17.91
N ARG A 393 50.73 -18.64 -17.67
CA ARG A 393 49.46 -19.39 -17.73
C ARG A 393 48.49 -18.90 -16.66
N GLU A 394 48.95 -18.73 -15.43
CA GLU A 394 48.12 -18.22 -14.32
C GLU A 394 47.66 -16.79 -14.57
N GLU A 395 48.54 -15.91 -15.07
CA GLU A 395 48.16 -14.53 -15.40
C GLU A 395 47.13 -14.46 -16.54
N ASN A 396 47.27 -15.31 -17.55
CA ASN A 396 46.31 -15.40 -18.65
C ASN A 396 44.98 -16.06 -18.26
N GLY A 397 44.91 -16.79 -17.13
CA GLY A 397 43.65 -17.33 -16.59
C GLY A 397 42.75 -16.26 -15.94
N LYS A 398 43.35 -15.28 -15.26
CA LYS A 398 42.63 -14.18 -14.57
C LYS A 398 41.62 -13.38 -15.43
N PRO A 399 41.89 -13.04 -16.70
CA PRO A 399 40.90 -12.33 -17.52
C PRO A 399 39.68 -13.18 -17.90
N ILE A 400 39.77 -14.51 -17.90
CA ILE A 400 38.62 -15.39 -18.17
C ILE A 400 37.62 -15.32 -17.01
N GLU A 401 38.10 -15.40 -15.77
CA GLU A 401 37.24 -15.25 -14.58
C GLU A 401 36.57 -13.87 -14.51
N LYS A 402 37.27 -12.81 -14.94
CA LYS A 402 36.67 -11.47 -15.05
C LYS A 402 35.57 -11.38 -16.11
N LEU A 403 35.68 -12.16 -17.18
CA LEU A 403 34.68 -12.18 -18.24
C LEU A 403 33.37 -12.83 -17.76
N ASP A 404 33.48 -13.93 -17.01
CA ASP A 404 32.33 -14.64 -16.44
C ASP A 404 31.57 -13.77 -15.43
N ILE A 405 32.28 -13.02 -14.58
CA ILE A 405 31.65 -12.08 -13.64
C ILE A 405 30.90 -10.96 -14.39
N LEU A 406 31.48 -10.42 -15.46
CA LEU A 406 30.85 -9.37 -16.27
C LEU A 406 29.62 -9.90 -17.04
N GLU A 407 29.65 -11.15 -17.49
CA GLU A 407 28.51 -11.78 -18.16
C GLU A 407 27.36 -12.01 -17.18
N GLN A 408 27.66 -12.44 -15.95
CA GLN A 408 26.69 -12.58 -14.88
C GLN A 408 26.07 -11.22 -14.48
N GLU A 409 26.87 -10.18 -14.32
CA GLU A 409 26.39 -8.81 -14.07
C GLU A 409 25.49 -8.30 -15.22
N ARG A 410 25.80 -8.65 -16.47
CA ARG A 410 24.99 -8.28 -17.65
C ARG A 410 23.62 -8.97 -17.62
N GLU A 411 23.57 -10.24 -17.24
CA GLU A 411 22.30 -10.98 -17.10
C GLU A 411 21.43 -10.39 -15.99
N GLU A 412 22.01 -10.11 -14.81
CA GLU A 412 21.30 -9.43 -13.72
C GLU A 412 20.75 -8.05 -14.15
N LEU A 413 21.53 -7.30 -14.93
CA LEU A 413 21.09 -6.01 -15.46
C LEU A 413 19.92 -6.16 -16.44
N MET A 414 19.96 -7.18 -17.30
CA MET A 414 18.86 -7.49 -18.23
C MET A 414 17.56 -7.82 -17.48
N GLU A 415 17.66 -8.59 -16.40
CA GLU A 415 16.49 -8.94 -15.59
C GLU A 415 15.91 -7.70 -14.86
N LYS A 416 16.77 -6.83 -14.33
CA LYS A 416 16.33 -5.53 -13.75
C LYS A 416 15.65 -4.64 -14.78
N ILE A 417 16.15 -4.57 -16.01
CA ILE A 417 15.52 -3.80 -17.10
C ILE A 417 14.14 -4.36 -17.43
N LYS A 418 13.97 -5.68 -17.44
CA LYS A 418 12.68 -6.33 -17.68
C LYS A 418 11.67 -5.96 -16.60
N ILE A 419 12.05 -6.04 -15.31
CA ILE A 419 11.19 -5.67 -14.18
C ILE A 419 10.75 -4.19 -14.29
N ILE A 420 11.68 -3.29 -14.58
CA ILE A 420 11.38 -1.85 -14.74
C ILE A 420 10.39 -1.61 -15.87
N ASN A 421 10.50 -2.35 -16.99
CA ASN A 421 9.55 -2.22 -18.09
C ASN A 421 8.15 -2.74 -17.70
N ASP A 422 8.06 -3.87 -17.00
CA ASP A 422 6.78 -4.42 -16.53
C ASP A 422 6.10 -3.45 -15.54
N GLU A 423 6.84 -2.85 -14.61
CA GLU A 423 6.35 -1.83 -13.69
C GLU A 423 5.88 -0.56 -14.43
N LYS A 424 6.60 -0.15 -15.47
CA LYS A 424 6.24 1.00 -16.31
C LYS A 424 4.94 0.75 -17.07
N GLU A 425 4.72 -0.47 -17.58
CA GLU A 425 3.45 -0.84 -18.22
C GLU A 425 2.29 -0.84 -17.23
N GLN A 426 2.49 -1.38 -16.02
CA GLN A 426 1.48 -1.33 -14.96
C GLN A 426 1.13 0.11 -14.58
N LEU A 427 2.14 0.98 -14.44
CA LEU A 427 1.95 2.40 -14.13
C LEU A 427 1.16 3.11 -15.23
N ASN A 428 1.44 2.81 -16.50
CA ASN A 428 0.67 3.35 -17.62
C ASN A 428 -0.79 2.91 -17.60
N SER A 429 -1.07 1.64 -17.33
CA SER A 429 -2.45 1.13 -17.17
C SER A 429 -3.18 1.82 -16.01
N VAL A 430 -2.51 2.05 -14.87
CA VAL A 430 -3.11 2.79 -13.75
C VAL A 430 -3.40 4.25 -14.13
N LYS A 431 -2.47 4.90 -14.84
CA LYS A 431 -2.65 6.27 -15.32
C LYS A 431 -3.85 6.39 -16.27
N GLU A 432 -4.04 5.45 -17.19
CA GLU A 432 -5.20 5.43 -18.09
C GLU A 432 -6.52 5.27 -17.33
N LYS A 433 -6.57 4.38 -16.33
CA LYS A 433 -7.75 4.22 -15.47
C LYS A 433 -8.07 5.49 -14.69
N LEU A 434 -7.04 6.16 -14.15
CA LEU A 434 -7.22 7.42 -13.42
C LEU A 434 -7.77 8.53 -14.32
N ILE A 435 -7.28 8.64 -15.57
CA ILE A 435 -7.80 9.61 -16.54
C ILE A 435 -9.26 9.31 -16.88
N ALA A 436 -9.62 8.04 -17.08
CA ALA A 436 -11.00 7.64 -17.34
C ALA A 436 -11.93 7.96 -16.16
N GLU A 437 -11.47 7.71 -14.93
CA GLU A 437 -12.21 8.05 -13.71
C GLU A 437 -12.39 9.57 -13.56
N GLN A 438 -11.34 10.35 -13.83
CA GLN A 438 -11.40 11.81 -13.82
C GLN A 438 -12.43 12.35 -14.83
N LEU A 439 -12.42 11.85 -16.07
CA LEU A 439 -13.43 12.22 -17.08
C LEU A 439 -14.86 11.87 -16.63
N SER A 440 -15.05 10.71 -16.01
CA SER A 440 -16.36 10.31 -15.47
C SER A 440 -16.83 11.21 -14.33
N PHE A 441 -15.89 11.69 -13.50
CA PHE A 441 -16.17 12.60 -12.41
C PHE A 441 -16.56 13.99 -12.94
N GLU A 442 -15.82 14.52 -13.92
CA GLU A 442 -16.13 15.79 -14.60
C GLU A 442 -17.53 15.72 -15.26
N GLN A 443 -17.88 14.60 -15.90
CA GLN A 443 -19.20 14.41 -16.48
C GLN A 443 -20.32 14.42 -15.42
N ARG A 444 -20.11 13.77 -14.27
CA ARG A 444 -21.07 13.81 -13.15
C ARG A 444 -21.20 15.21 -12.57
N GLN A 445 -20.09 15.94 -12.45
CA GLN A 445 -20.10 17.31 -11.96
C GLN A 445 -20.91 18.23 -12.88
N ALA A 446 -20.72 18.12 -14.20
CA ALA A 446 -21.50 18.86 -15.18
C ALA A 446 -23.01 18.54 -15.08
N GLY A 447 -23.36 17.25 -14.90
CA GLY A 447 -24.75 16.84 -14.70
C GLY A 447 -25.37 17.41 -13.42
N LEU A 448 -24.62 17.44 -12.31
CA LEU A 448 -25.08 18.06 -11.05
C LEU A 448 -25.24 19.58 -11.17
N GLU A 449 -24.37 20.25 -11.93
CA GLU A 449 -24.51 21.68 -12.22
C GLU A 449 -25.76 21.98 -13.06
N GLU A 450 -26.07 21.14 -14.04
CA GLU A 450 -27.31 21.23 -14.82
C GLU A 450 -28.56 21.01 -13.96
N GLU A 451 -28.56 19.98 -13.11
CA GLU A 451 -29.65 19.72 -12.16
C GLU A 451 -29.84 20.88 -11.18
N LYS A 452 -28.75 21.44 -10.65
CA LYS A 452 -28.77 22.62 -9.79
C LYS A 452 -29.34 23.85 -10.51
N ALA A 453 -28.98 24.06 -11.77
CA ALA A 453 -29.53 25.15 -12.59
C ALA A 453 -31.03 24.98 -12.83
N SER A 454 -31.48 23.74 -13.10
CA SER A 454 -32.89 23.39 -13.25
C SER A 454 -33.68 23.65 -11.96
N LEU A 455 -33.20 23.16 -10.82
CA LEU A 455 -33.81 23.39 -9.50
C LEU A 455 -33.89 24.88 -9.17
N ASN A 456 -32.84 25.65 -9.48
CA ASN A 456 -32.85 27.09 -9.26
C ASN A 456 -33.90 27.80 -10.15
N SER A 457 -34.04 27.37 -11.41
CA SER A 457 -35.09 27.87 -12.31
C SER A 457 -36.49 27.54 -11.77
N GLN A 458 -36.70 26.31 -11.30
CA GLN A 458 -37.96 25.89 -10.69
C GLN A 458 -38.28 26.69 -9.41
N SER A 459 -37.28 26.94 -8.55
CA SER A 459 -37.43 27.77 -7.35
C SER A 459 -37.87 29.20 -7.70
N MET A 460 -37.28 29.80 -8.74
CA MET A 460 -37.70 31.14 -9.19
C MET A 460 -39.14 31.16 -9.71
N LEU A 461 -39.59 30.10 -10.39
CA LEU A 461 -40.98 29.98 -10.83
C LEU A 461 -41.94 29.89 -9.64
N TYR A 462 -41.63 29.07 -8.65
CA TYR A 462 -42.45 28.97 -7.43
C TYR A 462 -42.49 30.29 -6.65
N GLU A 463 -41.37 31.00 -6.53
CA GLU A 463 -41.33 32.31 -5.86
C GLU A 463 -42.20 33.34 -6.61
N THR A 464 -42.15 33.33 -7.93
CA THR A 464 -42.96 34.21 -8.79
C THR A 464 -44.46 33.89 -8.66
N GLU A 465 -44.82 32.61 -8.65
CA GLU A 465 -46.19 32.15 -8.48
C GLU A 465 -46.73 32.50 -7.08
N MET A 466 -45.93 32.27 -6.03
CA MET A 466 -46.28 32.64 -4.66
C MET A 466 -46.54 34.13 -4.51
N LYS A 467 -45.68 34.98 -5.11
CA LYS A 467 -45.89 36.44 -5.12
C LYS A 467 -47.19 36.82 -5.82
N THR A 468 -47.47 36.20 -6.96
CA THR A 468 -48.70 36.43 -7.73
C THR A 468 -49.94 36.02 -6.92
N LEU A 469 -49.91 34.88 -6.25
CA LEU A 469 -50.99 34.44 -5.35
C LEU A 469 -51.19 35.40 -4.18
N GLN A 470 -50.10 35.90 -3.58
CA GLN A 470 -50.18 36.87 -2.50
C GLN A 470 -50.80 38.20 -2.95
N ASP A 471 -50.45 38.68 -4.14
CA ASP A 471 -51.05 39.90 -4.70
C ASP A 471 -52.53 39.69 -5.06
N ASN A 472 -52.89 38.54 -5.61
CA ASN A 472 -54.30 38.17 -5.84
C ASN A 472 -55.09 38.11 -4.53
N MET A 473 -54.52 37.54 -3.47
CA MET A 473 -55.14 37.50 -2.14
C MET A 473 -55.38 38.91 -1.60
N LYS A 474 -54.44 39.84 -1.74
CA LYS A 474 -54.63 41.25 -1.36
C LYS A 474 -55.75 41.92 -2.16
N VAL A 475 -55.82 41.68 -3.46
CA VAL A 475 -56.90 42.21 -4.32
C VAL A 475 -58.26 41.66 -3.89
N MET A 476 -58.35 40.36 -3.60
CA MET A 476 -59.57 39.72 -3.15
C MET A 476 -59.99 40.21 -1.75
N GLN A 477 -59.03 40.39 -0.85
CA GLN A 477 -59.28 40.97 0.47
C GLN A 477 -59.85 42.39 0.35
N LYS A 478 -59.25 43.23 -0.49
CA LYS A 478 -59.76 44.58 -0.73
C LYS A 478 -61.18 44.58 -1.28
N ARG A 479 -61.49 43.71 -2.25
CA ARG A 479 -62.87 43.57 -2.79
C ARG A 479 -63.86 43.12 -1.73
N HIS A 480 -63.44 42.21 -0.86
CA HIS A 480 -64.27 41.77 0.26
C HIS A 480 -64.56 42.92 1.21
N ASP A 481 -63.56 43.74 1.55
CA ASP A 481 -63.71 44.90 2.42
C ASP A 481 -64.61 45.98 1.78
N ASP A 482 -64.43 46.26 0.48
CA ASP A 482 -65.30 47.16 -0.29
C ASP A 482 -66.77 46.67 -0.30
N MET A 483 -66.98 45.36 -0.47
CA MET A 483 -68.31 44.75 -0.42
C MET A 483 -68.93 44.80 0.98
N LEU A 484 -68.13 44.61 2.03
CA LEU A 484 -68.59 44.77 3.41
C LEU A 484 -69.02 46.21 3.69
N GLU A 485 -68.23 47.20 3.24
CA GLU A 485 -68.57 48.63 3.39
C GLU A 485 -69.88 48.97 2.64
N LEU A 486 -70.10 48.40 1.47
CA LEU A 486 -71.36 48.56 0.74
C LEU A 486 -72.54 47.93 1.49
N CYS A 487 -72.36 46.71 2.02
CA CYS A 487 -73.37 46.04 2.82
C CYS A 487 -73.72 46.81 4.10
N THR A 488 -72.75 47.44 4.77
CA THR A 488 -73.01 48.27 5.95
C THR A 488 -73.78 49.52 5.57
N LYS A 489 -73.40 50.23 4.49
CA LYS A 489 -74.14 51.40 3.99
C LYS A 489 -75.58 51.06 3.62
N LEU A 490 -75.80 49.98 2.87
CA LEU A 490 -77.15 49.54 2.50
C LEU A 490 -77.99 49.17 3.74
N LYS A 491 -77.37 48.56 4.76
CA LYS A 491 -78.05 48.23 6.02
C LYS A 491 -78.46 49.50 6.78
N GLU A 492 -77.60 50.51 6.83
CA GLU A 492 -77.91 51.82 7.42
C GLU A 492 -79.02 52.54 6.66
N GLU A 493 -78.97 52.57 5.32
CA GLU A 493 -80.04 53.13 4.48
C GLU A 493 -81.37 52.41 4.70
N LEU A 494 -81.36 51.09 4.78
CA LEU A 494 -82.57 50.28 5.05
C LEU A 494 -83.12 50.60 6.45
N GLN A 495 -82.26 50.71 7.47
CA GLN A 495 -82.68 51.13 8.81
C GLN A 495 -83.31 52.53 8.79
N GLN A 496 -82.70 53.48 8.09
CA GLN A 496 -83.23 54.82 7.93
C GLN A 496 -84.60 54.82 7.24
N LYS A 497 -84.75 54.06 6.16
CA LYS A 497 -86.04 53.89 5.47
C LYS A 497 -87.09 53.23 6.34
N ASN A 498 -86.71 52.29 7.21
CA ASN A 498 -87.61 51.69 8.17
C ASN A 498 -88.11 52.70 9.23
N ILE A 499 -87.23 53.60 9.69
CA ILE A 499 -87.61 54.70 10.59
C ILE A 499 -88.60 55.65 9.89
N GLU A 500 -88.31 56.08 8.66
CA GLU A 500 -89.22 56.92 7.86
C GLU A 500 -90.58 56.26 7.66
N LEU A 501 -90.59 54.97 7.30
CA LEU A 501 -91.81 54.19 7.09
C LEU A 501 -92.64 54.07 8.37
N ASN A 502 -92.01 53.83 9.52
CA ASN A 502 -92.68 53.83 10.82
C ASN A 502 -93.25 55.21 11.18
N GLY A 503 -92.53 56.28 10.87
CA GLY A 503 -93.03 57.65 11.03
C GLY A 503 -94.24 57.96 10.14
N ILE A 504 -94.25 57.48 8.90
CA ILE A 504 -95.43 57.59 8.02
C ILE A 504 -96.60 56.78 8.57
N LYS A 505 -96.37 55.53 9.02
CA LYS A 505 -97.42 54.71 9.64
C LYS A 505 -98.06 55.39 10.85
N ALA A 506 -97.24 55.99 11.72
CA ALA A 506 -97.74 56.73 12.89
C ALA A 506 -98.62 57.92 12.48
N ARG A 507 -98.18 58.72 11.49
CA ARG A 507 -98.99 59.83 10.95
C ARG A 507 -100.30 59.36 10.31
N LEU A 508 -100.27 58.23 9.62
CA LEU A 508 -101.47 57.63 9.01
C LEU A 508 -102.46 57.17 10.10
N ALA A 509 -101.98 56.60 11.20
CA ALA A 509 -102.82 56.25 12.34
C ALA A 509 -103.50 57.49 12.94
N ILE A 510 -102.74 58.57 13.19
CA ILE A 510 -103.30 59.85 13.68
C ILE A 510 -104.36 60.40 12.71
N ALA A 511 -104.04 60.45 11.41
CA ALA A 511 -104.97 60.95 10.40
C ALA A 511 -106.26 60.09 10.30
N LYS A 512 -106.17 58.80 10.63
CA LYS A 512 -107.33 57.91 10.71
C LYS A 512 -108.21 58.25 11.92
N ASP A 513 -107.61 58.44 13.10
CA ASP A 513 -108.33 58.87 14.31
C ASP A 513 -108.98 60.25 14.11
N ASP A 514 -108.30 61.17 13.44
CA ASP A 514 -108.85 62.47 13.05
C ASP A 514 -110.03 62.32 12.07
N ALA A 515 -109.94 61.41 11.10
CA ALA A 515 -111.04 61.15 10.16
C ALA A 515 -112.28 60.57 10.87
N GLU A 516 -112.08 59.68 11.85
CA GLU A 516 -113.14 59.16 12.72
C GLU A 516 -113.78 60.29 13.54
N THR A 517 -112.96 61.20 14.09
CA THR A 517 -113.43 62.39 14.82
C THR A 517 -114.24 63.33 13.93
N ILE A 518 -113.76 63.61 12.70
CA ILE A 518 -114.49 64.42 11.70
C ILE A 518 -115.84 63.77 11.37
N SER A 519 -115.91 62.44 11.27
CA SER A 519 -117.16 61.72 11.04
C SER A 519 -118.17 61.94 12.19
N ILE A 520 -117.71 61.88 13.44
CA ILE A 520 -118.55 62.13 14.63
C ILE A 520 -119.02 63.60 14.64
N LEU A 521 -118.12 64.55 14.40
CA LEU A 521 -118.47 65.98 14.36
C LEU A 521 -119.49 66.29 13.25
N LYS A 522 -119.39 65.65 12.09
CA LYS A 522 -120.39 65.77 11.02
C LYS A 522 -121.76 65.24 11.48
N GLN A 523 -121.81 64.07 12.11
CA GLN A 523 -123.06 63.53 12.67
C GLN A 523 -123.66 64.46 13.73
N GLN A 524 -122.83 65.03 14.61
CA GLN A 524 -123.28 66.00 15.60
C GLN A 524 -123.84 67.27 14.95
N LEU A 525 -123.20 67.77 13.88
CA LEU A 525 -123.67 68.94 13.15
C LEU A 525 -125.00 68.67 12.43
N ASP A 526 -125.17 67.48 11.86
CA ASP A 526 -126.43 67.05 11.26
C ASP A 526 -127.56 66.94 12.30
N LEU A 527 -127.26 66.43 13.50
CA LEU A 527 -128.21 66.42 14.63
C LEU A 527 -128.61 67.83 15.04
N TYR A 528 -127.66 68.73 15.27
CA TYR A 528 -127.98 70.12 15.63
C TYR A 528 -128.78 70.85 14.54
N LYS A 529 -128.49 70.56 13.26
CA LYS A 529 -129.26 71.09 12.15
C LYS A 529 -130.70 70.57 12.18
N SER A 530 -130.90 69.28 12.44
CA SER A 530 -132.23 68.68 12.61
C SER A 530 -132.99 69.32 13.77
N ASP A 531 -132.35 69.43 14.94
CA ASP A 531 -132.94 70.07 16.13
C ASP A 531 -133.34 71.51 15.85
N PHE A 532 -132.48 72.27 15.16
CA PHE A 532 -132.77 73.65 14.75
C PHE A 532 -133.95 73.73 13.77
N GLU A 533 -134.03 72.83 12.80
CA GLU A 533 -135.16 72.78 11.85
C GLU A 533 -136.48 72.39 12.54
N GLU A 534 -136.43 71.47 13.51
CA GLU A 534 -137.58 71.11 14.35
C GLU A 534 -138.02 72.28 15.23
N GLU A 535 -137.09 72.97 15.87
CA GLU A 535 -137.39 74.14 16.69
C GLU A 535 -137.92 75.31 15.83
N GLN A 536 -137.39 75.50 14.62
CA GLN A 536 -137.92 76.48 13.67
C GLN A 536 -139.36 76.12 13.26
N LYS A 537 -139.65 74.84 12.98
CA LYS A 537 -141.02 74.38 12.68
C LYS A 537 -141.95 74.56 13.87
N ALA A 538 -141.52 74.19 15.08
CA ALA A 538 -142.30 74.36 16.31
C ALA A 538 -142.59 75.85 16.56
N LYS A 539 -141.59 76.72 16.38
CA LYS A 539 -141.77 78.17 16.48
C LYS A 539 -142.73 78.70 15.42
N GLN A 540 -142.67 78.20 14.19
CA GLN A 540 -143.59 78.59 13.12
C GLN A 540 -145.02 78.13 13.42
N GLN A 541 -145.20 76.93 13.96
CA GLN A 541 -146.49 76.44 14.47
C GLN A 541 -147.03 77.34 15.58
N LEU A 542 -146.20 77.68 16.58
CA LEU A 542 -146.58 78.60 17.65
C LEU A 542 -146.93 79.99 17.11
N VAL A 543 -146.23 80.49 16.10
CA VAL A 543 -146.57 81.76 15.44
C VAL A 543 -147.93 81.65 14.73
N THR A 544 -148.20 80.56 14.01
CA THR A 544 -149.50 80.34 13.37
C THR A 544 -150.63 80.17 14.39
N GLU A 545 -150.39 79.49 15.51
CA GLU A 545 -151.36 79.35 16.59
C GLU A 545 -151.57 80.68 17.32
N ARG A 546 -150.51 81.46 17.55
CA ARG A 546 -150.61 82.83 18.06
C ARG A 546 -151.42 83.71 17.11
N GLU A 547 -151.17 83.66 15.81
CA GLU A 547 -151.93 84.40 14.81
C GLU A 547 -153.40 83.97 14.78
N TYR A 548 -153.66 82.66 14.84
CA TYR A 548 -155.01 82.11 14.95
C TYR A 548 -155.72 82.57 16.23
N LEU A 549 -155.06 82.50 17.40
CA LEU A 549 -155.59 82.98 18.66
C LEU A 549 -155.77 84.49 18.66
N THR A 550 -154.86 85.24 18.00
CA THR A 550 -154.98 86.69 17.83
C THR A 550 -156.16 87.04 16.94
N ASP A 551 -156.40 86.29 15.87
CA ASP A 551 -157.56 86.43 14.98
C ASP A 551 -158.86 86.04 15.71
N GLN A 552 -158.86 84.98 16.51
CA GLN A 552 -160.00 84.60 17.35
C GLN A 552 -160.27 85.63 18.44
N LEU A 553 -159.25 86.17 19.09
CA LEU A 553 -159.36 87.29 20.02
C LEU A 553 -159.81 88.56 19.29
N GLY A 554 -159.40 88.77 18.05
CA GLY A 554 -159.87 89.82 17.16
C GLY A 554 -161.37 89.68 16.88
N LYS A 555 -161.83 88.49 16.51
CA LYS A 555 -163.25 88.17 16.30
C LYS A 555 -164.07 88.30 17.58
N LEU A 556 -163.54 87.86 18.73
CA LEU A 556 -164.16 88.04 20.04
C LEU A 556 -164.17 89.51 20.45
N ARG A 557 -163.11 90.27 20.17
CA ARG A 557 -163.05 91.72 20.37
C ARG A 557 -164.08 92.40 19.47
N ASP A 558 -164.17 92.06 18.19
CA ASP A 558 -165.16 92.59 17.26
C ASP A 558 -166.59 92.18 17.64
N TYR A 559 -166.78 90.98 18.15
CA TYR A 559 -168.06 90.51 18.67
C TYR A 559 -168.43 91.25 19.96
N ASN A 560 -167.48 91.44 20.88
CA ASN A 560 -167.64 92.29 22.05
C ASN A 560 -167.83 93.77 21.67
N GLN A 561 -167.19 94.25 20.60
CA GLN A 561 -167.38 95.59 20.05
C GLN A 561 -168.79 95.71 19.46
N LYS A 562 -169.27 94.68 18.75
CA LYS A 562 -170.65 94.58 18.23
C LYS A 562 -171.69 94.44 19.35
N LEU A 563 -171.35 93.79 20.46
CA LEU A 563 -172.17 93.71 21.68
C LEU A 563 -172.18 95.05 22.44
N LEU A 564 -171.03 95.71 22.54
CA LEU A 564 -170.90 97.07 23.08
C LEU A 564 -171.69 98.08 22.24
N VAL A 565 -171.67 97.95 20.90
CA VAL A 565 -172.46 98.75 19.96
C VAL A 565 -173.96 98.44 20.02
N LYS A 566 -174.37 97.24 20.46
CA LYS A 566 -175.78 96.89 20.71
C LYS A 566 -176.32 97.35 22.06
N ILE A 567 -175.46 97.69 23.02
CA ILE A 567 -175.86 98.11 24.36
C ILE A 567 -175.72 99.62 24.57
N ASN A 568 -174.90 100.35 23.79
CA ASN A 568 -174.82 101.81 23.87
C ASN A 568 -174.43 102.42 22.51
N GLY A 569 -175.14 103.47 22.06
CA GLY A 569 -174.54 104.51 21.21
C GLY A 569 -174.65 105.86 21.94
N PRO A 570 -173.99 106.96 21.51
CA PRO A 570 -172.79 107.15 20.68
C PRO A 570 -171.63 107.84 21.46
N ASN A 571 -170.47 108.04 20.79
CA ASN A 571 -169.40 109.02 21.12
C ASN A 571 -168.42 108.68 22.29
N PRO A 572 -167.25 109.37 22.42
CA PRO A 572 -166.09 109.50 21.53
C PRO A 572 -164.75 109.23 22.28
N THR A 573 -163.60 109.56 21.66
CA THR A 573 -162.32 109.99 22.31
C THR A 573 -161.49 108.93 23.08
N SER A 574 -160.32 108.49 22.62
CA SER A 574 -159.01 109.18 22.50
C SER A 574 -158.12 109.04 23.73
N VAL A 575 -156.79 109.15 23.50
CA VAL A 575 -155.72 109.56 24.43
C VAL A 575 -155.09 108.37 25.19
N SER A 576 -153.94 107.86 24.71
CA SER A 576 -152.56 108.28 25.07
C SER A 576 -152.05 107.38 26.20
N GLN A 577 -150.77 107.10 26.42
CA GLN A 577 -149.48 107.61 25.98
C GLN A 577 -148.47 106.52 26.43
N GLU A 578 -147.32 106.36 25.77
CA GLU A 578 -146.03 106.82 26.31
C GLU A 578 -145.83 106.41 27.78
N GLU A 579 -144.74 105.79 28.19
CA GLU A 579 -143.39 105.85 27.67
C GLU A 579 -142.54 104.94 28.56
N SER A 580 -141.26 104.92 28.22
CA SER A 580 -140.13 104.70 29.11
C SER A 580 -139.68 103.27 29.35
N ASP A 581 -138.39 103.04 29.45
CA ASP A 581 -137.23 103.65 28.81
C ASP A 581 -136.07 102.72 29.16
N GLU A 582 -134.90 103.08 28.65
CA GLU A 582 -133.63 102.86 29.35
C GLU A 582 -133.06 101.43 29.40
N HIS A 583 -132.11 101.29 28.46
CA HIS A 583 -130.68 101.14 28.75
C HIS A 583 -130.19 99.77 29.23
N LEU A 584 -129.28 99.08 28.52
CA LEU A 584 -127.90 99.39 28.08
C LEU A 584 -126.95 98.52 28.91
N ALA A 585 -126.18 97.66 28.25
CA ALA A 585 -124.78 97.43 28.59
C ALA A 585 -124.12 96.50 27.56
N ASP A 586 -123.14 97.07 26.87
CA ASP A 586 -122.14 96.43 26.03
C ASP A 586 -121.28 95.39 26.76
N ALA A 587 -120.71 94.45 26.00
CA ALA A 587 -119.50 93.72 26.37
C ALA A 587 -118.67 93.38 25.12
N PHE A 588 -117.87 94.34 24.65
CA PHE A 588 -116.89 94.18 23.57
C PHE A 588 -115.46 94.38 24.11
N CYS A 589 -114.53 93.46 23.81
CA CYS A 589 -113.13 93.51 24.27
C CYS A 589 -112.20 93.97 23.14
N ASN A 590 -111.59 95.15 23.29
CA ASN A 590 -110.76 95.81 22.27
C ASN A 590 -109.33 95.24 22.09
N SER A 591 -109.01 94.06 22.65
CA SER A 591 -107.68 93.44 22.47
C SER A 591 -107.69 92.10 21.70
N CYS A 592 -108.85 91.51 21.42
CA CYS A 592 -108.94 90.22 20.70
C CYS A 592 -110.15 90.05 19.74
N GLY A 593 -111.02 91.06 19.60
CA GLY A 593 -112.00 91.12 18.51
C GLY A 593 -113.12 90.06 18.50
N LEU A 594 -113.43 89.41 19.64
CA LEU A 594 -114.51 88.41 19.71
C LEU A 594 -115.44 88.60 20.93
N TYR A 595 -116.74 88.35 20.73
CA TYR A 595 -117.82 88.37 21.73
C TYR A 595 -117.77 87.11 22.64
N LYS A 596 -118.02 87.26 23.95
CA LYS A 596 -118.14 86.12 24.90
C LYS A 596 -119.60 85.74 25.16
N MET A 597 -119.91 84.46 25.01
CA MET A 597 -121.12 83.81 25.54
C MET A 597 -120.86 83.30 26.98
N PRO A 598 -121.85 83.31 27.89
CA PRO A 598 -121.71 82.75 29.24
C PRO A 598 -121.68 81.22 29.21
N GLY A 599 -120.69 80.59 29.88
CA GLY A 599 -120.76 79.16 30.23
C GLY A 599 -119.62 78.23 29.81
N HIS A 600 -118.45 78.71 29.36
CA HIS A 600 -117.27 77.84 29.12
C HIS A 600 -116.02 78.27 29.91
N TRP A 601 -115.58 77.37 30.77
CA TRP A 601 -114.25 77.35 31.37
C TRP A 601 -113.20 77.07 30.28
N HIS A 602 -112.22 77.98 30.11
CA HIS A 602 -110.98 77.66 29.38
C HIS A 602 -109.92 77.28 30.42
N GLY A 603 -109.40 76.05 30.32
CA GLY A 603 -108.23 75.58 31.05
C GLY A 603 -106.95 76.35 30.67
N PRO A 604 -105.91 76.28 31.50
CA PRO A 604 -104.88 77.30 31.60
C PRO A 604 -103.79 77.17 30.53
N GLY A 605 -103.32 78.32 30.04
CA GLY A 605 -101.93 78.45 29.59
C GLY A 605 -101.72 78.77 28.12
N PHE A 606 -102.13 79.95 27.67
CA PHE A 606 -101.42 80.69 26.61
C PHE A 606 -101.69 82.19 26.80
N CYS A 607 -100.97 82.78 27.74
CA CYS A 607 -100.73 84.22 27.89
C CYS A 607 -99.76 84.38 29.07
N GLN A 608 -98.46 84.25 28.81
CA GLN A 608 -97.46 84.91 29.64
C GLN A 608 -96.55 85.76 28.75
N PRO A 609 -96.17 86.96 29.21
CA PRO A 609 -95.33 87.88 28.46
C PRO A 609 -93.85 87.48 28.53
N VAL A 610 -93.14 88.05 27.57
CA VAL A 610 -91.70 88.22 27.44
C VAL A 610 -91.00 88.42 28.79
N ASP A 611 -89.99 87.58 29.03
CA ASP A 611 -88.61 88.00 29.30
C ASP A 611 -87.67 87.25 28.36
#